data_AF-A0A239AD95-F1
#
_entry.id   AF-A0A239AD95-F1
#
_cell.length_a   1.000
_cell.length_b   1.000
_cell.length_c   1.000
_cell.angle_alpha   90.00
_cell.angle_beta   90.00
_cell.angle_gamma   90.00
#
_symmetry.space_group_name_H-M   'P 1'
#
loop_
_entity.id
_entity.type
_entity.pdbx_description
1 polymer ?
#
loop_
_entity_poly.entity_id
_entity_poly.type
_entity_poly.pdbx_seq_one_letter_code
_entity_poly.pdbx_strand_id
1 'polypeptide(L)'
;MEREALAGLRHERGDEAVGLVKAALSALTGEDGLEAITALRLCEFLWHTLPSTWLVDDPERVTTALGRFFTLVGLDRYAGICTSATTRDLLAAYATEGTDAGRDAYRTALHETGLIPPDTGVLAWGDFSGAEESAAHHAASAAIELAIASGDLRVGARGWEKTRAAVVERHLTAPRPGGSWLERVHAERLETWTRPRNRRRAELCRAVVSQLRQPVLAPPGAFTLLRWLLDKAADGLPLTDRHYIVPRLVTEAVDLFGWRELLVGTLTREFDVFPLQSIRELATREMKAVRRTGKQLVLTPLGRRMLADETLLWNTAVSAVIGQGHAFTVTAREVMLMLLTVHGPMNAEDLERDTVEVLGQEWDTSGGLAQSVREELAVMRHRLWALDCHHPARSFDAPFALTSQGAAAARAALRAHALRPRHAPGLD
;
A
#
# COMPACT_ATOMS: atom_id res chain seq x y z
N MET A 1 -15.20 32.71 24.55
CA MET A 1 -14.64 31.40 24.94
C MET A 1 -13.11 31.42 25.07
N GLU A 2 -12.31 31.39 24.00
CA GLU A 2 -10.84 31.30 24.13
C GLU A 2 -10.22 32.46 24.94
N ARG A 3 -10.58 33.71 24.62
CA ARG A 3 -10.10 34.90 25.36
C ARG A 3 -10.48 34.87 26.84
N GLU A 4 -11.67 34.37 27.17
CA GLU A 4 -12.15 34.26 28.56
C GLU A 4 -11.41 33.16 29.30
N ALA A 5 -11.17 32.01 28.66
CA ALA A 5 -10.37 30.92 29.22
C ALA A 5 -8.91 31.34 29.47
N LEU A 6 -8.31 32.11 28.56
CA LEU A 6 -6.97 32.67 28.79
C LEU A 6 -6.95 33.70 29.93
N ALA A 7 -8.02 34.47 30.12
CA ALA A 7 -8.14 35.37 31.27
C ALA A 7 -8.31 34.60 32.58
N GLY A 8 -9.12 33.54 32.60
CA GLY A 8 -9.26 32.63 33.74
C GLY A 8 -7.93 31.95 34.08
N LEU A 9 -7.22 31.43 33.08
CA LEU A 9 -5.90 30.82 33.27
C LEU A 9 -4.88 31.82 33.83
N ARG A 10 -4.88 33.06 33.33
CA ARG A 10 -4.03 34.14 33.86
C ARG A 10 -4.29 34.38 35.34
N HIS A 11 -5.56 34.43 35.74
CA HIS A 11 -5.94 34.65 37.12
C HIS A 11 -5.46 33.51 38.04
N GLU A 12 -5.57 32.27 37.56
CA GLU A 12 -5.24 31.08 38.36
C GLU A 12 -3.74 30.75 38.39
N ARG A 13 -3.01 31.00 37.30
CA ARG A 13 -1.64 30.48 37.09
C ARG A 13 -0.64 31.50 36.56
N GLY A 14 -1.05 32.75 36.39
CA GLY A 14 -0.17 33.85 35.96
C GLY A 14 0.09 33.91 34.45
N ASP A 15 0.87 34.92 34.05
CA ASP A 15 1.16 35.22 32.64
C ASP A 15 2.06 34.19 31.95
N GLU A 16 2.96 33.56 32.70
CA GLU A 16 3.86 32.51 32.18
C GLU A 16 3.05 31.33 31.62
N ALA A 17 2.05 30.84 32.38
CA ALA A 17 1.17 29.75 31.95
C ALA A 17 0.37 30.11 30.69
N VAL A 18 -0.07 31.37 30.58
CA VAL A 18 -0.73 31.88 29.35
C VAL A 18 0.24 31.88 28.17
N GLY A 19 1.50 32.25 28.39
CA GLY A 19 2.55 32.19 27.38
C GLY A 19 2.77 30.77 26.86
N LEU A 20 2.90 29.79 27.76
CA LEU A 20 3.08 28.38 27.41
C LEU A 20 1.88 27.83 26.61
N VAL A 21 0.65 28.13 27.05
CA VAL A 21 -0.56 27.68 26.35
C VAL A 21 -0.65 28.29 24.97
N LYS A 22 -0.40 29.60 24.80
CA LYS A 22 -0.40 30.23 23.48
C LYS A 22 0.62 29.61 22.53
N ALA A 23 1.83 29.35 23.02
CA ALA A 23 2.88 28.73 22.23
C ALA A 23 2.50 27.30 21.83
N ALA A 24 1.94 26.52 22.75
CA ALA A 24 1.50 25.15 22.48
C ALA A 24 0.30 25.11 21.52
N LEU A 25 -0.70 25.99 21.69
CA LEU A 25 -1.84 26.10 20.78
C LEU A 25 -1.36 26.48 19.38
N SER A 26 -0.45 27.45 19.25
CA SER A 26 0.16 27.80 17.97
C SER A 26 0.85 26.61 17.30
N ALA A 27 1.50 25.73 18.07
CA ALA A 27 2.13 24.52 17.55
C ALA A 27 1.10 23.45 17.15
N LEU A 28 0.00 23.31 17.89
CA LEU A 28 -1.05 22.32 17.66
C LEU A 28 -1.98 22.69 16.48
N THR A 29 -2.35 23.95 16.36
CA THR A 29 -3.41 24.40 15.46
C THR A 29 -2.90 25.16 14.25
N GLY A 30 -1.68 25.70 14.29
CA GLY A 30 -1.27 26.70 13.31
C GLY A 30 -2.27 27.86 13.29
N GLU A 31 -2.81 28.15 12.10
CA GLU A 31 -3.82 29.21 11.89
C GLU A 31 -5.27 28.73 12.09
N ASP A 32 -5.51 27.43 12.25
CA ASP A 32 -6.85 26.81 12.14
C ASP A 32 -7.71 26.89 13.44
N GLY A 33 -7.19 27.52 14.50
CA GLY A 33 -7.89 27.73 15.77
C GLY A 33 -8.22 26.45 16.56
N LEU A 34 -8.97 26.59 17.67
CA LEU A 34 -9.25 25.46 18.59
C LEU A 34 -10.04 24.30 17.97
N GLU A 35 -10.84 24.57 16.93
CA GLU A 35 -11.65 23.56 16.25
C GLU A 35 -10.79 22.52 15.49
N ALA A 36 -9.53 22.86 15.21
CA ALA A 36 -8.57 21.97 14.55
C ALA A 36 -7.84 21.02 15.51
N ILE A 37 -8.08 21.13 16.82
CA ILE A 37 -7.47 20.24 17.82
C ILE A 37 -8.17 18.89 17.79
N THR A 38 -7.38 17.84 17.59
CA THR A 38 -7.80 16.45 17.68
C THR A 38 -7.00 15.76 18.78
N ALA A 39 -7.55 14.69 19.36
CA ALA A 39 -6.85 13.91 20.38
C ALA A 39 -5.52 13.34 19.85
N LEU A 40 -5.47 12.93 18.57
CA LEU A 40 -4.23 12.42 17.98
C LEU A 40 -3.14 13.50 17.92
N ARG A 41 -3.45 14.70 17.41
CA ARG A 41 -2.48 15.81 17.36
C ARG A 41 -2.01 16.22 18.75
N LEU A 42 -2.91 16.19 19.72
CA LEU A 42 -2.57 16.45 21.11
C LEU A 42 -1.62 15.38 21.69
N CYS A 43 -1.89 14.10 21.44
CA CYS A 43 -1.00 13.01 21.83
C CYS A 43 0.38 13.15 21.17
N GLU A 44 0.46 13.36 19.86
CA GLU A 44 1.71 13.57 19.13
C GLU A 44 2.51 14.75 19.69
N PHE A 45 1.83 15.87 19.97
CA PHE A 45 2.47 17.03 20.57
C PHE A 45 3.01 16.73 21.96
N LEU A 46 2.16 16.23 22.87
CA LEU A 46 2.54 16.04 24.28
C LEU A 46 3.57 14.91 24.45
N TRP A 47 3.45 13.85 23.66
CA TRP A 47 4.20 12.61 23.86
C TRP A 47 5.44 12.51 22.97
N HIS A 48 5.54 13.31 21.92
CA HIS A 48 6.70 13.30 21.03
C HIS A 48 7.31 14.69 20.86
N THR A 49 6.55 15.68 20.36
CA THR A 49 7.11 16.99 20.01
C THR A 49 7.63 17.74 21.24
N LEU A 50 6.82 17.82 22.29
CA LEU A 50 7.12 18.50 23.54
C LEU A 50 8.43 17.99 24.18
N PRO A 51 8.59 16.68 24.46
CA PRO A 51 9.82 16.20 25.12
C PRO A 51 11.04 16.06 24.20
N SER A 52 10.87 16.00 22.87
CA SER A 52 12.01 15.70 21.97
C SER A 52 12.51 16.88 21.13
N THR A 53 11.63 17.84 20.84
CA THR A 53 11.93 18.95 19.90
C THR A 53 11.62 20.32 20.49
N TRP A 54 10.71 20.41 21.45
CA TRP A 54 10.35 21.66 22.08
C TRP A 54 11.28 21.92 23.27
N LEU A 55 12.21 22.85 23.10
CA LEU A 55 13.24 23.18 24.09
C LEU A 55 12.64 23.91 25.31
N VAL A 56 11.97 23.16 26.17
CA VAL A 56 11.35 23.65 27.42
C VAL A 56 11.97 22.92 28.61
N ASP A 57 12.39 23.67 29.63
CA ASP A 57 13.07 23.11 30.81
C ASP A 57 12.16 22.20 31.65
N ASP A 58 10.84 22.48 31.64
CA ASP A 58 9.83 21.76 32.42
C ASP A 58 8.60 21.44 31.55
N PRO A 59 8.63 20.30 30.82
CA PRO A 59 7.50 19.84 30.03
C PRO A 59 6.21 19.62 30.83
N GLU A 60 6.30 19.30 32.12
CA GLU A 60 5.12 19.09 32.97
C GLU A 60 4.34 20.38 33.20
N ARG A 61 5.01 21.54 33.28
CA ARG A 61 4.32 22.85 33.33
C ARG A 61 3.45 23.09 32.10
N VAL A 62 3.94 22.73 30.92
CA VAL A 62 3.19 22.87 29.66
C VAL A 62 1.94 22.02 29.72
N THR A 63 2.08 20.72 30.03
CA THR A 63 0.95 19.78 30.05
C THR A 63 -0.09 20.19 31.10
N THR A 64 0.34 20.65 32.27
CA THR A 64 -0.56 21.10 33.33
C THR A 64 -1.31 22.38 32.94
N ALA A 65 -0.62 23.35 32.32
CA ALA A 65 -1.24 24.60 31.86
C ALA A 65 -2.25 24.34 30.72
N LEU A 66 -1.89 23.50 29.75
CA LEU A 66 -2.79 23.05 28.68
C LEU A 66 -4.00 22.31 29.23
N GLY A 67 -3.79 21.37 30.16
CA GLY A 67 -4.87 20.61 30.78
C GLY A 67 -5.88 21.55 31.44
N ARG A 68 -5.39 22.55 32.18
CA ARG A 68 -6.27 23.54 32.81
C ARG A 68 -6.99 24.42 31.79
N PHE A 69 -6.29 24.87 30.75
CA PHE A 69 -6.91 25.61 29.66
C PHE A 69 -8.04 24.83 29.01
N PHE A 70 -7.83 23.54 28.70
CA PHE A 70 -8.86 22.69 28.11
C PHE A 70 -10.07 22.52 29.02
N THR A 71 -9.88 22.38 30.33
CA THR A 71 -11.00 22.40 31.30
C THR A 71 -11.79 23.71 31.22
N LEU A 72 -11.11 24.87 31.13
CA LEU A 72 -11.76 26.18 31.08
C LEU A 72 -12.57 26.41 29.79
N VAL A 73 -12.20 25.75 28.68
CA VAL A 73 -12.99 25.78 27.43
C VAL A 73 -13.97 24.61 27.28
N GLY A 74 -14.10 23.74 28.30
CA GLY A 74 -15.03 22.60 28.28
C GLY A 74 -14.59 21.42 27.41
N LEU A 75 -13.29 21.30 27.13
CA LEU A 75 -12.70 20.20 26.37
C LEU A 75 -12.09 19.14 27.32
N ASP A 76 -12.92 18.58 28.19
CA ASP A 76 -12.49 17.71 29.29
C ASP A 76 -11.72 16.46 28.84
N ARG A 77 -12.05 15.92 27.66
CA ARG A 77 -11.29 14.80 27.07
C ARG A 77 -9.83 15.17 26.81
N TYR A 78 -9.58 16.35 26.26
CA TYR A 78 -8.23 16.85 25.98
C TYR A 78 -7.51 17.21 27.27
N ALA A 79 -8.22 17.81 28.24
CA ALA A 79 -7.69 18.02 29.58
C ALA A 79 -7.21 16.71 30.22
N GLY A 80 -8.02 15.65 30.10
CA GLY A 80 -7.69 14.31 30.61
C GLY A 80 -6.44 13.71 29.97
N ILE A 81 -6.20 13.91 28.68
CA ILE A 81 -4.96 13.49 28.00
C ILE A 81 -3.76 14.22 28.63
N CYS A 82 -3.83 15.55 28.76
CA CYS A 82 -2.77 16.37 29.33
C CYS A 82 -2.36 15.92 30.74
N THR A 83 -3.33 15.55 31.58
CA THR A 83 -3.08 15.17 32.99
C THR A 83 -3.00 13.66 33.23
N SER A 84 -2.98 12.84 32.17
CA SER A 84 -2.99 11.39 32.30
C SER A 84 -1.69 10.84 32.91
N ALA A 85 -1.78 9.64 33.52
CA ALA A 85 -0.58 8.92 33.95
C ALA A 85 0.35 8.63 32.75
N THR A 86 -0.21 8.19 31.63
CA THR A 86 0.51 7.94 30.37
C THR A 86 1.34 9.14 29.93
N THR A 87 0.78 10.36 29.94
CA THR A 87 1.54 11.58 29.59
C THR A 87 2.72 11.78 30.53
N ARG A 88 2.52 11.64 31.85
CA ARG A 88 3.61 11.80 32.83
C ARG A 88 4.69 10.73 32.67
N ASP A 89 4.28 9.48 32.51
CA ASP A 89 5.20 8.34 32.36
C ASP A 89 6.07 8.48 31.10
N LEU A 90 5.49 9.00 30.00
CA LEU A 90 6.23 9.28 28.77
C LEU A 90 7.25 10.41 28.93
N LEU A 91 6.85 11.53 29.55
CA LEU A 91 7.77 12.64 29.83
C LEU A 91 8.93 12.17 30.74
N ALA A 92 8.63 11.34 31.74
CA ALA A 92 9.63 10.72 32.59
C ALA A 92 10.58 9.81 31.79
N ALA A 93 10.06 8.95 30.93
CA ALA A 93 10.88 8.07 30.08
C ALA A 93 11.87 8.87 29.21
N TYR A 94 11.44 9.97 28.60
CA TYR A 94 12.35 10.87 27.86
C TYR A 94 13.44 11.46 28.76
N ALA A 95 13.10 11.87 29.98
CA ALA A 95 14.02 12.50 30.92
C ALA A 95 15.01 11.51 31.55
N THR A 96 14.59 10.28 31.85
CA THR A 96 15.37 9.31 32.63
C THR A 96 16.02 8.23 31.80
N GLU A 97 15.37 7.78 30.72
CA GLU A 97 15.82 6.67 29.86
C GLU A 97 16.35 7.15 28.50
N GLY A 98 16.05 8.40 28.14
CA GLY A 98 16.54 9.05 26.94
C GLY A 98 15.58 8.96 25.75
N THR A 99 15.96 9.63 24.67
CA THR A 99 15.09 9.90 23.51
C THR A 99 14.58 8.64 22.82
N ASP A 100 15.39 7.59 22.71
CA ASP A 100 15.00 6.36 22.01
C ASP A 100 13.96 5.56 22.80
N ALA A 101 14.19 5.37 24.11
CA ALA A 101 13.22 4.75 25.01
C ALA A 101 11.90 5.53 25.05
N GLY A 102 11.97 6.87 25.13
CA GLY A 102 10.80 7.74 25.04
C GLY A 102 10.02 7.57 23.71
N ARG A 103 10.73 7.45 22.57
CA ARG A 103 10.11 7.21 21.25
C ARG A 103 9.45 5.83 21.16
N ASP A 104 10.05 4.80 21.73
CA ASP A 104 9.47 3.45 21.79
C ASP A 104 8.19 3.42 22.66
N ALA A 105 8.25 4.03 23.84
CA ALA A 105 7.12 4.17 24.74
C ALA A 105 5.99 4.98 24.09
N TYR A 106 6.31 6.08 23.40
CA TYR A 106 5.36 6.89 22.65
C TYR A 106 4.64 6.07 21.57
N ARG A 107 5.38 5.32 20.74
CA ARG A 107 4.78 4.47 19.69
C ARG A 107 3.79 3.45 20.28
N THR A 108 4.14 2.88 21.43
CA THR A 108 3.28 1.93 22.15
C THR A 108 2.01 2.60 22.67
N ALA A 109 2.16 3.71 23.40
CA ALA A 109 1.04 4.45 23.98
C ALA A 109 0.08 4.99 22.91
N LEU A 110 0.61 5.47 21.77
CA LEU A 110 -0.21 5.96 20.67
C LEU A 110 -1.09 4.85 20.07
N HIS A 111 -0.56 3.64 19.94
CA HIS A 111 -1.32 2.49 19.45
C HIS A 111 -2.47 2.12 20.41
N GLU A 112 -2.25 2.20 21.72
CA GLU A 112 -3.25 1.91 22.75
C GLU A 112 -4.42 2.89 22.77
N THR A 113 -4.25 4.12 22.28
CA THR A 113 -5.34 5.10 22.18
C THR A 113 -6.49 4.63 21.27
N GLY A 114 -6.21 3.72 20.33
CA GLY A 114 -7.13 3.32 19.29
C GLY A 114 -7.39 4.38 18.20
N LEU A 115 -6.75 5.56 18.29
CA LEU A 115 -6.97 6.72 17.41
C LEU A 115 -6.18 6.64 16.09
N ILE A 116 -5.16 5.78 16.01
CA ILE A 116 -4.37 5.59 14.79
C ILE A 116 -5.27 4.96 13.71
N PRO A 117 -5.45 5.63 12.55
CA PRO A 117 -6.08 5.03 11.39
C PRO A 117 -5.39 3.73 10.97
N PRO A 118 -6.09 2.58 10.95
CA PRO A 118 -5.53 1.36 10.41
C PRO A 118 -5.48 1.40 8.88
N ASP A 119 -4.70 0.51 8.29
CA ASP A 119 -4.84 0.14 6.89
C ASP A 119 -6.25 -0.40 6.61
N THR A 120 -6.73 -0.18 5.39
CA THR A 120 -8.08 -0.55 4.94
C THR A 120 -8.02 -1.30 3.61
N GLY A 121 -9.19 -1.74 3.12
CA GLY A 121 -9.27 -2.36 1.78
C GLY A 121 -8.97 -1.40 0.63
N VAL A 122 -9.01 -0.09 0.88
CA VAL A 122 -8.85 0.95 -0.15
C VAL A 122 -7.53 1.71 -0.07
N LEU A 123 -6.90 1.75 1.11
CA LEU A 123 -5.65 2.47 1.36
C LEU A 123 -4.83 1.79 2.45
N ALA A 124 -3.54 1.63 2.19
CA ALA A 124 -2.53 1.34 3.19
C ALA A 124 -1.65 2.59 3.39
N TRP A 125 -1.34 2.93 4.63
CA TRP A 125 -0.57 4.12 5.02
C TRP A 125 0.93 3.87 4.86
N GLY A 126 1.68 4.89 4.42
CA GLY A 126 3.14 4.82 4.35
C GLY A 126 3.81 5.46 5.57
N ASP A 127 5.07 5.09 5.82
CA ASP A 127 5.93 5.78 6.81
C ASP A 127 6.24 7.21 6.36
N PHE A 128 6.30 7.43 5.04
CA PHE A 128 6.48 8.76 4.45
C PHE A 128 5.21 9.21 3.74
N SER A 129 4.43 10.02 4.44
CA SER A 129 3.29 10.73 3.88
C SER A 129 3.72 12.09 3.32
N GLY A 130 3.19 12.48 2.15
CA GLY A 130 3.20 13.89 1.77
C GLY A 130 2.12 14.67 2.54
N ALA A 131 1.91 15.93 2.15
CA ALA A 131 0.97 16.81 2.84
C ALA A 131 -0.48 16.29 2.76
N GLU A 132 -0.88 15.72 1.63
CA GLU A 132 -2.22 15.19 1.40
C GLU A 132 -2.45 13.91 2.20
N GLU A 133 -1.49 12.98 2.19
CA GLU A 133 -1.59 11.75 2.98
C GLU A 133 -1.56 12.02 4.49
N SER A 134 -0.72 12.95 4.95
CA SER A 134 -0.69 13.36 6.36
C SER A 134 -2.02 14.03 6.79
N ALA A 135 -2.56 14.93 5.96
CA ALA A 135 -3.84 15.56 6.24
C ALA A 135 -4.99 14.55 6.26
N ALA A 136 -5.01 13.58 5.33
CA ALA A 136 -5.98 12.49 5.32
C ALA A 136 -5.88 11.59 6.55
N HIS A 137 -4.65 11.30 7.02
CA HIS A 137 -4.42 10.50 8.22
C HIS A 137 -4.97 11.21 9.47
N HIS A 138 -4.67 12.50 9.67
CA HIS A 138 -5.23 13.27 10.78
C HIS A 138 -6.76 13.39 10.69
N ALA A 139 -7.32 13.61 9.49
CA ALA A 139 -8.78 13.68 9.30
C ALA A 139 -9.47 12.34 9.59
N ALA A 140 -8.87 11.22 9.16
CA ALA A 140 -9.36 9.88 9.48
C ALA A 140 -9.31 9.61 10.99
N SER A 141 -8.25 10.07 11.67
CA SER A 141 -8.16 9.96 13.13
C SER A 141 -9.24 10.78 13.85
N ALA A 142 -9.53 12.01 13.38
CA ALA A 142 -10.64 12.81 13.91
C ALA A 142 -12.00 12.11 13.71
N ALA A 143 -12.18 11.39 12.59
CA ALA A 143 -13.40 10.61 12.36
C ALA A 143 -13.52 9.40 13.31
N ILE A 144 -12.40 8.73 13.61
CA ILE A 144 -12.34 7.68 14.65
C ILE A 144 -12.69 8.29 16.01
N GLU A 145 -12.10 9.44 16.32
CA GLU A 145 -12.31 10.14 17.58
C GLU A 145 -13.79 10.48 17.81
N LEU A 146 -14.44 11.01 16.77
CA LEU A 146 -15.87 11.32 16.78
C LEU A 146 -16.72 10.06 16.99
N ALA A 147 -16.38 8.95 16.33
CA ALA A 147 -17.07 7.67 16.51
C ALA A 147 -16.92 7.11 17.95
N ILE A 148 -15.77 7.35 18.59
CA ILE A 148 -15.58 7.00 20.00
C ILE A 148 -16.45 7.90 20.89
N ALA A 149 -16.45 9.20 20.62
CA ALA A 149 -17.22 10.17 21.40
C ALA A 149 -18.74 9.96 21.27
N SER A 150 -19.23 9.54 20.11
CA SER A 150 -20.64 9.20 19.90
C SER A 150 -21.03 7.82 20.45
N GLY A 151 -20.06 6.99 20.84
CA GLY A 151 -20.28 5.62 21.29
C GLY A 151 -20.48 4.59 20.17
N ASP A 152 -20.37 5.00 18.90
CA ASP A 152 -20.43 4.13 17.72
C ASP A 152 -19.21 3.20 17.62
N LEU A 153 -18.08 3.60 18.20
CA LEU A 153 -16.86 2.82 18.31
C LEU A 153 -16.46 2.67 19.79
N ARG A 154 -16.36 1.43 20.28
CA ARG A 154 -15.84 1.13 21.62
C ARG A 154 -14.51 0.40 21.52
N VAL A 155 -13.43 1.07 21.92
CA VAL A 155 -12.07 0.49 21.92
C VAL A 155 -12.04 -0.74 22.83
N GLY A 156 -11.41 -1.83 22.36
CA GLY A 156 -11.31 -3.11 23.08
C GLY A 156 -12.55 -4.02 23.00
N ALA A 157 -13.68 -3.55 22.47
CA ALA A 157 -14.87 -4.39 22.30
C ALA A 157 -14.67 -5.42 21.17
N ARG A 158 -15.38 -6.55 21.20
CA ARG A 158 -15.27 -7.58 20.15
C ARG A 158 -15.58 -6.98 18.76
N GLY A 159 -14.62 -7.06 17.83
CA GLY A 159 -14.76 -6.56 16.46
C GLY A 159 -14.53 -5.06 16.28
N TRP A 160 -14.04 -4.36 17.31
CA TRP A 160 -13.78 -2.91 17.24
C TRP A 160 -12.79 -2.52 16.14
N GLU A 161 -11.74 -3.33 15.88
CA GLU A 161 -10.76 -3.05 14.81
C GLU A 161 -11.40 -3.02 13.42
N LYS A 162 -12.30 -3.96 13.13
CA LYS A 162 -13.05 -4.00 11.87
C LYS A 162 -13.97 -2.78 11.75
N THR A 163 -14.60 -2.39 12.86
CA THR A 163 -15.47 -1.21 12.90
C THR A 163 -14.66 0.06 12.67
N ARG A 164 -13.48 0.18 13.30
CA ARG A 164 -12.53 1.28 13.10
C ARG A 164 -12.07 1.38 11.64
N ALA A 165 -11.69 0.26 11.02
CA ALA A 165 -11.32 0.23 9.60
C ALA A 165 -12.48 0.70 8.69
N ALA A 166 -13.71 0.29 8.99
CA ALA A 166 -14.90 0.74 8.25
C ALA A 166 -15.19 2.25 8.42
N VAL A 167 -14.93 2.82 9.62
CA VAL A 167 -15.02 4.27 9.84
C VAL A 167 -14.02 5.01 8.96
N VAL A 168 -12.77 4.53 8.90
CA VAL A 168 -11.72 5.12 8.08
C VAL A 168 -12.05 5.00 6.59
N GLU A 169 -12.41 3.82 6.10
CA GLU A 169 -12.73 3.61 4.68
C GLU A 169 -13.89 4.50 4.23
N ARG A 170 -14.95 4.60 5.03
CA ARG A 170 -16.08 5.51 4.76
C ARG A 170 -15.63 6.97 4.75
N HIS A 171 -14.76 7.38 5.66
CA HIS A 171 -14.25 8.75 5.70
C HIS A 171 -13.36 9.08 4.50
N LEU A 172 -12.49 8.15 4.11
CA LEU A 172 -11.55 8.33 3.00
C LEU A 172 -12.27 8.43 1.65
N THR A 173 -13.36 7.70 1.48
CA THR A 173 -14.14 7.63 0.23
C THR A 173 -15.30 8.61 0.15
N ALA A 174 -15.63 9.31 1.24
CA ALA A 174 -16.73 10.27 1.25
C ALA A 174 -16.47 11.42 0.25
N PRO A 175 -17.48 11.80 -0.57
CA PRO A 175 -17.36 12.93 -1.48
C PRO A 175 -17.09 14.26 -0.74
N ARG A 176 -16.16 15.06 -1.25
CA ARG A 176 -15.82 16.40 -0.73
C ARG A 176 -15.52 17.37 -1.88
N PRO A 177 -15.61 18.70 -1.66
CA PRO A 177 -15.08 19.66 -2.60
C PRO A 177 -13.59 19.38 -2.88
N GLY A 178 -13.22 19.28 -4.15
CA GLY A 178 -11.84 18.93 -4.55
C GLY A 178 -11.53 17.42 -4.58
N GLY A 179 -12.52 16.56 -4.36
CA GLY A 179 -12.37 15.10 -4.33
C GLY A 179 -12.28 14.54 -2.93
N SER A 180 -12.55 13.25 -2.80
CA SER A 180 -12.39 12.49 -1.57
C SER A 180 -10.94 12.48 -1.08
N TRP A 181 -10.71 12.19 0.20
CA TRP A 181 -9.34 12.05 0.73
C TRP A 181 -8.55 10.98 -0.02
N LEU A 182 -9.19 9.86 -0.35
CA LEU A 182 -8.56 8.79 -1.11
C LEU A 182 -8.03 9.28 -2.47
N GLU A 183 -8.83 10.08 -3.19
CA GLU A 183 -8.43 10.65 -4.49
C GLU A 183 -7.24 11.61 -4.35
N ARG A 184 -7.22 12.43 -3.30
CA ARG A 184 -6.13 13.37 -3.01
C ARG A 184 -4.83 12.65 -2.67
N VAL A 185 -4.89 11.64 -1.81
CA VAL A 185 -3.72 10.78 -1.50
C VAL A 185 -3.22 10.07 -2.76
N HIS A 186 -4.12 9.52 -3.57
CA HIS A 186 -3.73 8.89 -4.83
C HIS A 186 -3.08 9.88 -5.81
N ALA A 187 -3.56 11.11 -5.88
CA ALA A 187 -2.97 12.15 -6.71
C ALA A 187 -1.55 12.52 -6.25
N GLU A 188 -1.35 12.72 -4.94
CA GLU A 188 -0.02 12.99 -4.36
C GLU A 188 0.97 11.84 -4.59
N ARG A 189 0.52 10.59 -4.39
CA ARG A 189 1.36 9.40 -4.62
C ARG A 189 1.77 9.29 -6.09
N LEU A 190 0.84 9.48 -7.02
CA LEU A 190 1.14 9.53 -8.46
C LEU A 190 2.12 10.66 -8.80
N GLU A 191 1.90 11.88 -8.29
CA GLU A 191 2.79 13.01 -8.55
C GLU A 191 4.22 12.69 -8.11
N THR A 192 4.38 12.15 -6.91
CA THR A 192 5.71 11.81 -6.40
C THR A 192 6.35 10.68 -7.20
N TRP A 193 5.56 9.68 -7.62
CA TRP A 193 6.04 8.57 -8.45
C TRP A 193 6.61 9.05 -9.80
N THR A 194 6.21 10.22 -10.31
CA THR A 194 6.80 10.84 -11.51
C THR A 194 8.13 11.56 -11.28
N ARG A 195 8.62 11.61 -10.04
CA ARG A 195 9.86 12.30 -9.66
C ARG A 195 10.92 11.35 -9.08
N PRO A 196 11.23 10.20 -9.71
CA PRO A 196 12.39 9.42 -9.31
C PRO A 196 13.67 10.24 -9.55
N ARG A 197 14.72 9.93 -8.80
CA ARG A 197 16.02 10.63 -8.91
C ARG A 197 16.66 10.48 -10.31
N ASN A 198 16.35 9.39 -10.99
CA ASN A 198 16.80 9.10 -12.34
C ASN A 198 15.98 9.84 -13.39
N ARG A 199 16.64 10.63 -14.23
CA ARG A 199 16.00 11.45 -15.24
C ARG A 199 15.23 10.63 -16.28
N ARG A 200 15.80 9.54 -16.77
CA ARG A 200 15.18 8.69 -17.81
C ARG A 200 13.95 7.98 -17.27
N ARG A 201 14.04 7.43 -16.06
CA ARG A 201 12.89 6.86 -15.37
C ARG A 201 11.81 7.92 -15.14
N ALA A 202 12.18 9.14 -14.76
CA ALA A 202 11.23 10.24 -14.56
C ALA A 202 10.52 10.64 -15.86
N GLU A 203 11.23 10.67 -16.99
CA GLU A 203 10.64 10.90 -18.32
C GLU A 203 9.63 9.81 -18.68
N LEU A 204 9.98 8.55 -18.43
CA LEU A 204 9.11 7.40 -18.68
C LEU A 204 7.87 7.39 -17.76
N CYS A 205 8.02 7.66 -16.47
CA CYS A 205 6.89 7.80 -15.54
C CYS A 205 5.94 8.91 -15.98
N ARG A 206 6.47 10.07 -16.40
CA ARG A 206 5.66 11.19 -16.91
C ARG A 206 4.91 10.84 -18.20
N ALA A 207 5.48 10.01 -19.06
CA ALA A 207 4.82 9.57 -20.29
C ALA A 207 3.60 8.67 -20.02
N VAL A 208 3.60 7.90 -18.93
CA VAL A 208 2.49 6.98 -18.60
C VAL A 208 1.48 7.54 -17.59
N VAL A 209 1.86 8.52 -16.75
CA VAL A 209 1.05 8.94 -15.58
C VAL A 209 -0.38 9.36 -15.93
N SER A 210 -0.61 9.98 -17.10
CA SER A 210 -1.95 10.38 -17.53
C SER A 210 -2.90 9.18 -17.67
N GLN A 211 -2.37 8.04 -18.10
CA GLN A 211 -3.10 6.78 -18.25
C GLN A 211 -3.33 6.07 -16.90
N LEU A 212 -2.65 6.49 -15.84
CA LEU A 212 -2.71 5.87 -14.51
C LEU A 212 -3.62 6.64 -13.54
N ARG A 213 -4.18 7.79 -13.92
CA ARG A 213 -4.99 8.64 -13.03
C ARG A 213 -6.28 7.96 -12.59
N GLN A 214 -6.92 7.22 -13.50
CA GLN A 214 -8.19 6.56 -13.25
C GLN A 214 -7.97 5.07 -12.94
N PRO A 215 -8.77 4.48 -12.04
CA PRO A 215 -8.81 3.04 -11.87
C PRO A 215 -9.09 2.33 -13.20
N VAL A 216 -8.35 1.27 -13.49
CA VAL A 216 -8.60 0.43 -14.66
C VAL A 216 -9.64 -0.61 -14.29
N LEU A 217 -10.80 -0.55 -14.94
CA LEU A 217 -11.86 -1.52 -14.77
C LEU A 217 -11.43 -2.89 -15.32
N ALA A 218 -11.85 -3.96 -14.64
CA ALA A 218 -11.61 -5.32 -15.09
C ALA A 218 -12.28 -5.56 -16.45
N PRO A 219 -11.53 -5.98 -17.48
CA PRO A 219 -12.12 -6.46 -18.72
C PRO A 219 -13.00 -7.70 -18.43
N PRO A 220 -14.19 -7.81 -19.04
CA PRO A 220 -15.06 -8.96 -18.85
C PRO A 220 -14.35 -10.27 -19.21
N GLY A 221 -14.43 -11.27 -18.33
CA GLY A 221 -13.84 -12.59 -18.59
C GLY A 221 -12.31 -12.64 -18.53
N ALA A 222 -11.67 -11.62 -17.93
CA ALA A 222 -10.21 -11.55 -17.88
C ALA A 222 -9.56 -12.74 -17.18
N PHE A 223 -8.32 -13.05 -17.60
CA PHE A 223 -7.46 -14.11 -17.05
C PHE A 223 -8.06 -15.52 -17.20
N THR A 224 -8.36 -15.90 -18.44
CA THR A 224 -9.04 -17.17 -18.76
C THR A 224 -8.31 -18.41 -18.25
N LEU A 225 -6.97 -18.46 -18.39
CA LEU A 225 -6.17 -19.57 -17.87
C LEU A 225 -6.21 -19.64 -16.33
N LEU A 226 -6.16 -18.49 -15.64
CA LEU A 226 -6.28 -18.44 -14.19
C LEU A 226 -7.66 -18.94 -13.74
N ARG A 227 -8.75 -18.49 -14.38
CA ARG A 227 -10.11 -18.94 -14.06
C ARG A 227 -10.25 -20.45 -14.25
N TRP A 228 -9.74 -20.98 -15.37
CA TRP A 228 -9.74 -22.43 -15.61
C TRP A 228 -8.99 -23.18 -14.50
N LEU A 229 -7.81 -22.71 -14.09
CA LEU A 229 -7.05 -23.35 -13.02
C LEU A 229 -7.82 -23.32 -11.69
N LEU A 230 -8.41 -22.19 -11.33
CA LEU A 230 -9.19 -22.03 -10.08
C LEU A 230 -10.45 -22.89 -10.08
N ASP A 231 -11.14 -22.98 -11.22
CA ASP A 231 -12.31 -23.84 -11.41
C ASP A 231 -11.95 -25.32 -11.20
N LYS A 232 -10.89 -25.80 -11.87
CA LYS A 232 -10.39 -27.17 -11.66
C LYS A 232 -9.94 -27.42 -10.21
N ALA A 233 -9.37 -26.42 -9.55
CA ALA A 233 -8.96 -26.52 -8.15
C ALA A 233 -10.13 -26.48 -7.16
N ALA A 234 -11.31 -26.01 -7.56
CA ALA A 234 -12.52 -26.05 -6.73
C ALA A 234 -12.93 -27.49 -6.41
N ASP A 235 -12.78 -28.40 -7.38
CA ASP A 235 -13.05 -29.83 -7.26
C ASP A 235 -11.85 -30.66 -6.77
N GLY A 236 -10.72 -30.00 -6.49
CA GLY A 236 -9.46 -30.65 -6.12
C GLY A 236 -8.72 -31.20 -7.34
N LEU A 237 -7.98 -30.31 -8.02
CA LEU A 237 -7.22 -30.61 -9.23
C LEU A 237 -6.18 -31.71 -8.94
N PRO A 238 -6.25 -32.88 -9.59
CA PRO A 238 -5.37 -34.01 -9.33
C PRO A 238 -3.92 -33.76 -9.79
N LEU A 239 -2.99 -34.16 -8.94
CA LEU A 239 -1.55 -34.12 -9.18
C LEU A 239 -0.97 -35.54 -9.27
N THR A 240 0.11 -35.68 -10.01
CA THR A 240 0.97 -36.86 -10.05
C THR A 240 1.70 -37.09 -8.73
N ASP A 241 2.37 -38.23 -8.58
CA ASP A 241 3.21 -38.55 -7.42
C ASP A 241 4.38 -37.57 -7.23
N ARG A 242 4.84 -36.94 -8.32
CA ARG A 242 5.86 -35.88 -8.30
C ARG A 242 5.25 -34.48 -8.15
N HIS A 243 3.96 -34.40 -7.86
CA HIS A 243 3.19 -33.17 -7.65
C HIS A 243 3.06 -32.24 -8.87
N TYR A 244 3.22 -32.76 -10.09
CA TYR A 244 2.83 -32.07 -11.32
C TYR A 244 1.36 -32.28 -11.64
N ILE A 245 0.74 -31.37 -12.37
CA ILE A 245 -0.60 -31.56 -12.95
C ILE A 245 -0.61 -32.86 -13.78
N VAL A 246 -1.65 -33.67 -13.60
CA VAL A 246 -1.75 -34.96 -14.32
C VAL A 246 -1.84 -34.76 -15.84
N PRO A 247 -1.22 -35.64 -16.66
CA PRO A 247 -1.15 -35.48 -18.11
C PRO A 247 -2.49 -35.22 -18.80
N ARG A 248 -3.57 -35.87 -18.35
CA ARG A 248 -4.91 -35.66 -18.90
C ARG A 248 -5.35 -34.19 -18.85
N LEU A 249 -5.09 -33.51 -17.73
CA LEU A 249 -5.44 -32.09 -17.58
C LEU A 249 -4.47 -31.16 -18.30
N VAL A 250 -3.21 -31.58 -18.46
CA VAL A 250 -2.24 -30.84 -19.29
C VAL A 250 -2.71 -30.85 -20.75
N THR A 251 -3.08 -32.02 -21.29
CA THR A 251 -3.60 -32.13 -22.65
C THR A 251 -4.90 -31.36 -22.83
N GLU A 252 -5.81 -31.43 -21.85
CA GLU A 252 -7.05 -30.63 -21.85
C GLU A 252 -6.76 -29.12 -21.97
N ALA A 253 -5.81 -28.59 -21.19
CA ALA A 253 -5.42 -27.19 -21.27
C ALA A 253 -4.76 -26.85 -22.62
N VAL A 254 -3.86 -27.70 -23.11
CA VAL A 254 -3.18 -27.52 -24.39
C VAL A 254 -4.18 -27.41 -25.54
N ASP A 255 -5.22 -28.23 -25.54
CA ASP A 255 -6.29 -28.20 -26.54
C ASP A 255 -7.17 -26.95 -26.38
N LEU A 256 -7.59 -26.64 -25.14
CA LEU A 256 -8.47 -25.51 -24.85
C LEU A 256 -7.85 -24.15 -25.21
N PHE A 257 -6.56 -23.98 -24.96
CA PHE A 257 -5.83 -22.73 -25.19
C PHE A 257 -5.05 -22.69 -26.51
N GLY A 258 -5.23 -23.70 -27.38
CA GLY A 258 -4.63 -23.73 -28.72
C GLY A 258 -3.10 -23.82 -28.74
N TRP A 259 -2.48 -24.35 -27.68
CA TRP A 259 -1.01 -24.31 -27.54
C TRP A 259 -0.26 -25.28 -28.45
N ARG A 260 -0.95 -26.21 -29.13
CA ARG A 260 -0.32 -27.14 -30.09
C ARG A 260 0.36 -26.44 -31.26
N GLU A 261 -0.15 -25.28 -31.66
CA GLU A 261 0.39 -24.50 -32.77
C GLU A 261 1.54 -23.59 -32.34
N LEU A 262 1.68 -23.38 -31.03
CA LEU A 262 2.57 -22.38 -30.43
C LEU A 262 3.78 -23.01 -29.72
N LEU A 263 3.60 -24.17 -29.08
CA LEU A 263 4.63 -24.88 -28.34
C LEU A 263 5.16 -26.08 -29.12
N VAL A 264 6.42 -26.44 -28.85
CA VAL A 264 7.10 -27.58 -29.47
C VAL A 264 7.16 -28.75 -28.49
N GLY A 265 6.94 -29.96 -28.98
CA GLY A 265 7.07 -31.21 -28.22
C GLY A 265 5.77 -31.98 -28.09
N THR A 266 5.75 -32.96 -27.19
CA THR A 266 4.57 -33.82 -26.97
C THR A 266 3.48 -33.13 -26.16
N LEU A 267 3.83 -32.12 -25.36
CA LEU A 267 2.90 -31.31 -24.55
C LEU A 267 2.01 -32.15 -23.63
N THR A 268 2.58 -33.17 -23.00
CA THR A 268 1.86 -34.12 -22.13
C THR A 268 2.18 -33.95 -20.65
N ARG A 269 3.25 -33.23 -20.30
CA ARG A 269 3.65 -32.96 -18.92
C ARG A 269 3.58 -31.47 -18.65
N GLU A 270 3.33 -31.10 -17.40
CA GLU A 270 3.24 -29.69 -17.00
C GLU A 270 4.50 -28.89 -17.39
N PHE A 271 5.69 -29.47 -17.21
CA PHE A 271 6.96 -28.84 -17.59
C PHE A 271 7.14 -28.67 -19.11
N ASP A 272 6.38 -29.40 -19.93
CA ASP A 272 6.37 -29.19 -21.39
C ASP A 272 5.52 -27.96 -21.77
N VAL A 273 4.80 -27.35 -20.81
CA VAL A 273 3.80 -26.30 -21.02
C VAL A 273 4.04 -25.14 -20.05
N PHE A 274 5.02 -24.29 -20.37
CA PHE A 274 5.43 -23.14 -19.56
C PHE A 274 4.29 -22.23 -19.07
N PRO A 275 3.28 -21.81 -19.86
CA PRO A 275 2.20 -20.96 -19.35
C PRO A 275 1.40 -21.64 -18.22
N LEU A 276 1.19 -22.97 -18.32
CA LEU A 276 0.50 -23.75 -17.30
C LEU A 276 1.33 -23.89 -16.02
N GLN A 277 2.64 -24.10 -16.16
CA GLN A 277 3.55 -24.11 -15.02
C GLN A 277 3.57 -22.74 -14.32
N SER A 278 3.77 -21.66 -15.08
CA SER A 278 3.85 -20.31 -14.55
C SER A 278 2.57 -19.86 -13.88
N ILE A 279 1.39 -20.15 -14.44
CA ILE A 279 0.13 -19.76 -13.78
C ILE A 279 -0.08 -20.51 -12.46
N ARG A 280 0.32 -21.79 -12.38
CA ARG A 280 0.25 -22.56 -11.14
C ARG A 280 1.18 -21.99 -10.08
N GLU A 281 2.40 -21.63 -10.47
CA GLU A 281 3.39 -21.00 -9.59
C GLU A 281 2.88 -19.66 -9.06
N LEU A 282 2.39 -18.78 -9.93
CA LEU A 282 1.79 -17.50 -9.56
C LEU A 282 0.59 -17.68 -8.60
N ALA A 283 -0.35 -18.57 -8.95
CA ALA A 283 -1.54 -18.84 -8.16
C ALA A 283 -1.20 -19.40 -6.76
N THR A 284 -0.11 -20.17 -6.64
CA THR A 284 0.32 -20.78 -5.37
C THR A 284 1.14 -19.83 -4.51
N ARG A 285 2.15 -19.18 -5.09
CA ARG A 285 3.19 -18.45 -4.35
C ARG A 285 2.83 -16.99 -4.13
N GLU A 286 2.33 -16.32 -5.15
CA GLU A 286 2.10 -14.88 -5.11
C GLU A 286 0.66 -14.56 -4.77
N MET A 287 -0.29 -15.14 -5.50
CA MET A 287 -1.71 -14.91 -5.25
C MET A 287 -2.23 -15.66 -4.03
N LYS A 288 -1.54 -16.75 -3.60
CA LYS A 288 -1.97 -17.65 -2.52
C LYS A 288 -3.43 -18.13 -2.70
N ALA A 289 -3.87 -18.27 -3.95
CA ALA A 289 -5.22 -18.65 -4.34
C ALA A 289 -5.44 -20.17 -4.25
N VAL A 290 -4.38 -20.94 -4.46
CA VAL A 290 -4.39 -22.41 -4.39
C VAL A 290 -3.31 -22.91 -3.44
N ARG A 291 -3.50 -24.11 -2.91
CA ARG A 291 -2.49 -24.81 -2.12
C ARG A 291 -2.51 -26.29 -2.44
N ARG A 292 -1.37 -26.95 -2.23
CA ARG A 292 -1.29 -28.42 -2.31
C ARG A 292 -1.90 -29.04 -1.06
N THR A 293 -2.69 -30.09 -1.24
CA THR A 293 -3.17 -30.97 -0.16
C THR A 293 -3.06 -32.41 -0.66
N GLY A 294 -2.07 -33.14 -0.16
CA GLY A 294 -1.73 -34.47 -0.69
C GLY A 294 -1.35 -34.43 -2.18
N LYS A 295 -2.04 -35.26 -2.98
CA LYS A 295 -1.92 -35.33 -4.45
C LYS A 295 -2.96 -34.46 -5.16
N GLN A 296 -3.42 -33.39 -4.53
CA GLN A 296 -4.37 -32.45 -5.13
C GLN A 296 -3.92 -31.02 -4.92
N LEU A 297 -4.35 -30.14 -5.83
CA LEU A 297 -4.32 -28.70 -5.69
C LEU A 297 -5.75 -28.23 -5.39
N VAL A 298 -5.93 -27.54 -4.27
CA VAL A 298 -7.25 -27.10 -3.77
C VAL A 298 -7.28 -25.59 -3.57
N LEU A 299 -8.46 -24.99 -3.67
CA LEU A 299 -8.65 -23.57 -3.40
C LEU A 299 -8.39 -23.22 -1.93
N THR A 300 -7.69 -22.12 -1.70
CA THR A 300 -7.65 -21.45 -0.39
C THR A 300 -8.95 -20.65 -0.17
N PRO A 301 -9.20 -20.09 1.02
CA PRO A 301 -10.31 -19.15 1.21
C PRO A 301 -10.25 -17.96 0.25
N LEU A 302 -9.04 -17.47 -0.07
CA LEU A 302 -8.84 -16.39 -1.04
C LEU A 302 -9.19 -16.87 -2.46
N GLY A 303 -8.73 -18.04 -2.89
CA GLY A 303 -9.05 -18.58 -4.21
C GLY A 303 -10.55 -18.78 -4.42
N ARG A 304 -11.28 -19.26 -3.39
CA ARG A 304 -12.75 -19.35 -3.43
C ARG A 304 -13.41 -18.00 -3.63
N ARG A 305 -12.93 -16.95 -2.95
CA ARG A 305 -13.43 -15.59 -3.15
C ARG A 305 -13.10 -15.04 -4.52
N MET A 306 -11.88 -15.28 -5.03
CA MET A 306 -11.49 -14.86 -6.38
C MET A 306 -12.40 -15.47 -7.45
N LEU A 307 -12.82 -16.73 -7.28
CA LEU A 307 -13.75 -17.37 -8.22
C LEU A 307 -15.16 -16.75 -8.18
N ALA A 308 -15.58 -16.22 -7.03
CA ALA A 308 -16.90 -15.62 -6.82
C ALA A 308 -16.95 -14.10 -7.08
N ASP A 309 -15.80 -13.42 -7.11
CA ASP A 309 -15.69 -11.96 -7.21
C ASP A 309 -14.66 -11.58 -8.29
N GLU A 310 -15.16 -11.11 -9.43
CA GLU A 310 -14.35 -10.71 -10.59
C GLU A 310 -13.42 -9.52 -10.28
N THR A 311 -13.82 -8.63 -9.38
CA THR A 311 -12.98 -7.49 -8.97
C THR A 311 -11.81 -7.97 -8.12
N LEU A 312 -12.06 -8.89 -7.19
CA LEU A 312 -10.99 -9.51 -6.41
C LEU A 312 -10.04 -10.35 -7.27
N LEU A 313 -10.57 -11.13 -8.21
CA LEU A 313 -9.76 -11.87 -9.19
C LEU A 313 -8.85 -10.91 -9.94
N TRP A 314 -9.42 -9.82 -10.48
CA TRP A 314 -8.69 -8.82 -11.25
C TRP A 314 -7.56 -8.20 -10.43
N ASN A 315 -7.87 -7.64 -9.25
CA ASN A 315 -6.89 -6.95 -8.41
C ASN A 315 -5.76 -7.89 -7.94
N THR A 316 -6.09 -9.15 -7.63
CA THR A 316 -5.10 -10.14 -7.20
C THR A 316 -4.19 -10.55 -8.35
N ALA A 317 -4.75 -10.79 -9.54
CA ALA A 317 -4.00 -11.17 -10.73
C ALA A 317 -3.11 -10.04 -11.27
N VAL A 318 -3.64 -8.82 -11.30
CA VAL A 318 -2.90 -7.59 -11.66
C VAL A 318 -1.68 -7.39 -10.76
N SER A 319 -1.83 -7.63 -9.46
CA SER A 319 -0.71 -7.52 -8.51
C SER A 319 0.44 -8.48 -8.83
N ALA A 320 0.13 -9.64 -9.44
CA ALA A 320 1.11 -10.63 -9.87
C ALA A 320 1.81 -10.29 -11.20
N VAL A 321 1.35 -9.27 -11.96
CA VAL A 321 1.97 -8.87 -13.24
C VAL A 321 3.39 -8.32 -13.00
N ILE A 322 3.52 -7.31 -12.13
CA ILE A 322 4.84 -6.86 -11.61
C ILE A 322 5.32 -7.86 -10.55
N GLY A 323 4.40 -8.33 -9.70
CA GLY A 323 4.67 -9.31 -8.66
C GLY A 323 5.49 -8.78 -7.49
N GLN A 324 6.06 -9.72 -6.76
CA GLN A 324 6.96 -9.48 -5.63
C GLN A 324 8.38 -9.91 -5.96
N GLY A 325 9.35 -9.46 -5.19
CA GLY A 325 10.77 -9.80 -5.34
C GLY A 325 11.67 -8.74 -4.74
N HIS A 326 12.99 -8.90 -4.94
CA HIS A 326 13.95 -7.87 -4.57
C HIS A 326 13.71 -6.58 -5.39
N ALA A 327 14.17 -5.44 -4.86
CA ALA A 327 13.92 -4.11 -5.43
C ALA A 327 14.29 -4.00 -6.92
N PHE A 328 15.37 -4.67 -7.35
CA PHE A 328 15.77 -4.75 -8.76
C PHE A 328 14.69 -5.40 -9.62
N THR A 329 14.27 -6.63 -9.29
CA THR A 329 13.27 -7.41 -10.04
C THR A 329 11.96 -6.64 -10.21
N VAL A 330 11.46 -6.03 -9.14
CA VAL A 330 10.21 -5.25 -9.17
C VAL A 330 10.37 -4.03 -10.08
N THR A 331 11.50 -3.31 -9.97
CA THR A 331 11.73 -2.11 -10.78
C THR A 331 12.00 -2.43 -12.24
N ALA A 332 12.71 -3.51 -12.55
CA ALA A 332 12.94 -3.95 -13.92
C ALA A 332 11.62 -4.27 -14.63
N ARG A 333 10.72 -5.01 -13.97
CA ARG A 333 9.39 -5.32 -14.51
C ARG A 333 8.51 -4.07 -14.66
N GLU A 334 8.58 -3.15 -13.69
CA GLU A 334 7.90 -1.86 -13.79
C GLU A 334 8.37 -1.07 -15.04
N VAL A 335 9.69 -0.95 -15.23
CA VAL A 335 10.28 -0.27 -16.40
C VAL A 335 9.87 -0.94 -17.71
N MET A 336 9.94 -2.27 -17.79
CA MET A 336 9.50 -3.01 -18.98
C MET A 336 8.03 -2.75 -19.32
N LEU A 337 7.13 -2.74 -18.33
CA LEU A 337 5.72 -2.44 -18.56
C LEU A 337 5.50 -0.99 -18.98
N MET A 338 6.25 -0.04 -18.42
CA MET A 338 6.17 1.35 -18.85
C MET A 338 6.62 1.50 -20.31
N LEU A 339 7.75 0.88 -20.70
CA LEU A 339 8.24 0.89 -22.07
C LEU A 339 7.21 0.31 -23.04
N LEU A 340 6.63 -0.86 -22.74
CA LEU A 340 5.57 -1.46 -23.55
C LEU A 340 4.29 -0.60 -23.61
N THR A 341 3.98 0.13 -22.54
CA THR A 341 2.81 1.04 -22.50
C THR A 341 3.03 2.30 -23.35
N VAL A 342 4.27 2.79 -23.44
CA VAL A 342 4.61 4.01 -24.19
C VAL A 342 4.88 3.71 -25.67
N HIS A 343 5.67 2.67 -25.95
CA HIS A 343 6.18 2.39 -27.28
C HIS A 343 5.38 1.31 -28.02
N GLY A 344 4.49 0.59 -27.34
CA GLY A 344 3.73 -0.51 -27.92
C GLY A 344 4.60 -1.78 -28.05
N PRO A 345 4.37 -2.62 -29.07
CA PRO A 345 5.12 -3.85 -29.25
C PRO A 345 6.63 -3.62 -29.46
N MET A 346 7.45 -4.32 -28.67
CA MET A 346 8.93 -4.23 -28.74
C MET A 346 9.55 -5.61 -28.88
N ASN A 347 10.63 -5.77 -29.65
CA ASN A 347 11.40 -7.03 -29.62
C ASN A 347 12.19 -7.16 -28.31
N ALA A 348 12.69 -8.36 -28.03
CA ALA A 348 13.39 -8.64 -26.77
C ALA A 348 14.68 -7.82 -26.62
N GLU A 349 15.42 -7.59 -27.70
CA GLU A 349 16.69 -6.87 -27.69
C GLU A 349 16.49 -5.38 -27.39
N ASP A 350 15.51 -4.74 -28.04
CA ASP A 350 15.15 -3.34 -27.78
C ASP A 350 14.62 -3.16 -26.36
N LEU A 351 13.76 -4.07 -25.89
CA LEU A 351 13.23 -4.01 -24.52
C LEU A 351 14.33 -4.22 -23.47
N GLU A 352 15.27 -5.15 -23.71
CA GLU A 352 16.45 -5.35 -22.86
C GLU A 352 17.31 -4.09 -22.82
N ARG A 353 17.71 -3.58 -23.99
CA ARG A 353 18.57 -2.40 -24.12
C ARG A 353 17.97 -1.19 -23.41
N ASP A 354 16.72 -0.87 -23.71
CA ASP A 354 16.08 0.33 -23.17
C ASP A 354 15.82 0.18 -21.65
N THR A 355 15.57 -1.04 -21.18
CA THR A 355 15.48 -1.32 -19.74
C THR A 355 16.84 -1.13 -19.04
N VAL A 356 17.93 -1.68 -19.60
CA VAL A 356 19.30 -1.47 -19.09
C VAL A 356 19.64 0.03 -19.08
N GLU A 357 19.24 0.75 -20.13
CA GLU A 357 19.49 2.17 -20.29
C GLU A 357 18.80 3.02 -19.22
N VAL A 358 17.57 2.65 -18.84
CA VAL A 358 16.82 3.28 -17.74
C VAL A 358 17.42 2.89 -16.39
N LEU A 359 17.71 1.60 -16.15
CA LEU A 359 18.16 1.12 -14.83
C LEU A 359 19.64 1.47 -14.52
N GLY A 360 20.49 1.66 -15.53
CA GLY A 360 21.94 1.84 -15.34
C GLY A 360 22.36 3.09 -14.53
N GLN A 361 21.46 4.02 -14.24
CA GLN A 361 21.74 5.16 -13.35
C GLN A 361 21.42 4.89 -11.87
N GLU A 362 20.69 3.81 -11.58
CA GLU A 362 20.24 3.43 -10.23
C GLU A 362 20.91 2.14 -9.73
N TRP A 363 21.31 1.25 -10.66
CA TRP A 363 21.95 -0.02 -10.34
C TRP A 363 23.33 -0.11 -11.00
N ASP A 364 24.37 -0.06 -10.17
CA ASP A 364 25.73 -0.43 -10.57
C ASP A 364 25.94 -1.93 -10.31
N THR A 365 25.46 -2.76 -11.23
CA THR A 365 25.88 -4.16 -11.27
C THR A 365 27.07 -4.23 -12.21
N SER A 366 28.26 -4.32 -11.66
CA SER A 366 29.58 -4.50 -12.29
C SER A 366 29.59 -5.44 -13.51
N GLY A 367 29.08 -4.97 -14.66
CA GLY A 367 28.92 -5.71 -15.92
C GLY A 367 27.73 -6.68 -16.01
N GLY A 368 27.00 -6.93 -14.91
CA GLY A 368 25.93 -7.94 -14.84
C GLY A 368 24.51 -7.45 -15.16
N LEU A 369 24.33 -6.16 -15.45
CA LEU A 369 22.99 -5.55 -15.55
C LEU A 369 22.19 -6.15 -16.68
N ALA A 370 22.80 -6.22 -17.88
CA ALA A 370 22.16 -6.76 -19.06
C ALA A 370 21.74 -8.23 -18.87
N GLN A 371 22.58 -9.04 -18.23
CA GLN A 371 22.25 -10.43 -17.91
C GLN A 371 21.06 -10.51 -16.94
N SER A 372 21.06 -9.69 -15.89
CA SER A 372 19.97 -9.66 -14.90
C SER A 372 18.65 -9.19 -15.53
N VAL A 373 18.71 -8.19 -16.42
CA VAL A 373 17.55 -7.72 -17.18
C VAL A 373 17.03 -8.80 -18.12
N ARG A 374 17.92 -9.53 -18.80
CA ARG A 374 17.54 -10.63 -19.72
C ARG A 374 16.86 -11.78 -19.00
N GLU A 375 17.36 -12.15 -17.82
CA GLU A 375 16.73 -13.15 -16.96
C GLU A 375 15.33 -12.71 -16.53
N GLU A 376 15.18 -11.46 -16.09
CA GLU A 376 13.87 -10.90 -15.73
C GLU A 376 12.94 -10.76 -16.92
N LEU A 377 13.45 -10.48 -18.12
CA LEU A 377 12.66 -10.40 -19.35
C LEU A 377 12.07 -11.77 -19.71
N ALA A 378 12.84 -12.86 -19.54
CA ALA A 378 12.33 -14.22 -19.72
C ALA A 378 11.21 -14.55 -18.72
N VAL A 379 11.42 -14.20 -17.44
CA VAL A 379 10.41 -14.39 -16.38
C VAL A 379 9.15 -13.58 -16.67
N MET A 380 9.31 -12.31 -17.08
CA MET A 380 8.20 -11.43 -17.44
C MET A 380 7.40 -11.99 -18.63
N ARG A 381 8.07 -12.53 -19.66
CA ARG A 381 7.39 -13.15 -20.81
C ARG A 381 6.48 -14.30 -20.36
N HIS A 382 7.00 -15.20 -19.54
CA HIS A 382 6.22 -16.34 -19.04
C HIS A 382 5.04 -15.90 -18.18
N ARG A 383 5.23 -14.89 -17.34
CA ARG A 383 4.16 -14.30 -16.52
C ARG A 383 3.06 -13.66 -17.37
N LEU A 384 3.44 -12.83 -18.34
CA LEU A 384 2.48 -12.18 -19.21
C LEU A 384 1.71 -13.20 -20.07
N TRP A 385 2.36 -14.27 -20.51
CA TRP A 385 1.67 -15.35 -21.21
C TRP A 385 0.71 -16.11 -20.27
N ALA A 386 1.15 -16.50 -19.08
CA ALA A 386 0.33 -17.20 -18.10
C ALA A 386 -0.92 -16.40 -17.66
N LEU A 387 -0.86 -15.08 -17.74
CA LEU A 387 -1.96 -14.17 -17.42
C LEU A 387 -2.74 -13.69 -18.66
N ASP A 388 -2.57 -14.32 -19.83
CA ASP A 388 -3.22 -13.91 -21.09
C ASP A 388 -2.99 -12.42 -21.46
N CYS A 389 -1.90 -11.83 -20.97
CA CYS A 389 -1.54 -10.42 -21.13
C CYS A 389 -0.66 -10.17 -22.37
N HIS A 390 -0.16 -11.21 -23.02
CA HIS A 390 0.74 -11.10 -24.16
C HIS A 390 0.25 -12.00 -25.30
N HIS A 391 0.29 -11.49 -26.53
CA HIS A 391 0.01 -12.30 -27.72
C HIS A 391 1.09 -13.37 -27.87
N PRO A 392 0.77 -14.66 -27.65
CA PRO A 392 1.77 -15.70 -27.74
C PRO A 392 2.18 -15.87 -29.20
N ALA A 393 3.45 -16.17 -29.39
CA ALA A 393 4.01 -16.44 -30.71
C ALA A 393 4.93 -17.64 -30.63
N ARG A 394 5.00 -18.36 -31.75
CA ARG A 394 5.80 -19.58 -31.86
C ARG A 394 7.32 -19.32 -31.80
N SER A 395 7.75 -18.11 -32.18
CA SER A 395 9.15 -17.71 -32.10
C SER A 395 9.43 -16.91 -30.83
N PHE A 396 10.54 -17.21 -30.16
CA PHE A 396 11.05 -16.39 -29.04
C PHE A 396 11.51 -15.00 -29.49
N ASP A 397 11.80 -14.82 -30.78
CA ASP A 397 12.15 -13.53 -31.39
C ASP A 397 10.92 -12.64 -31.62
N ALA A 398 9.71 -13.19 -31.42
CA ALA A 398 8.50 -12.41 -31.56
C ALA A 398 8.45 -11.26 -30.54
N PRO A 399 7.95 -10.09 -30.97
CA PRO A 399 7.88 -8.93 -30.11
C PRO A 399 6.95 -9.17 -28.93
N PHE A 400 7.29 -8.56 -27.80
CA PHE A 400 6.40 -8.36 -26.68
C PHE A 400 5.24 -7.47 -27.10
N ALA A 401 4.14 -8.08 -27.54
CA ALA A 401 2.90 -7.38 -27.85
C ALA A 401 1.87 -7.67 -26.75
N LEU A 402 1.44 -6.64 -26.02
CA LEU A 402 0.37 -6.78 -25.03
C LEU A 402 -0.98 -7.01 -25.73
N THR A 403 -1.80 -7.90 -25.19
CA THR A 403 -3.22 -8.00 -25.58
C THR A 403 -3.98 -6.76 -25.08
N SER A 404 -5.25 -6.58 -25.48
CA SER A 404 -6.09 -5.51 -24.90
C SER A 404 -6.24 -5.66 -23.38
N GLN A 405 -6.42 -6.89 -22.90
CA GLN A 405 -6.37 -7.23 -21.47
C GLN A 405 -4.99 -6.95 -20.88
N GLY A 406 -3.92 -7.31 -21.58
CA GLY A 406 -2.55 -7.07 -21.15
C GLY A 406 -2.23 -5.59 -20.97
N ALA A 407 -2.70 -4.73 -21.87
CA ALA A 407 -2.55 -3.29 -21.75
C ALA A 407 -3.35 -2.75 -20.55
N ALA A 408 -4.56 -3.27 -20.30
CA ALA A 408 -5.32 -2.94 -19.10
C ALA A 408 -4.61 -3.40 -17.82
N ALA A 409 -4.09 -4.63 -17.79
CA ALA A 409 -3.39 -5.21 -16.65
C ALA A 409 -2.06 -4.49 -16.37
N ALA A 410 -1.32 -4.10 -17.42
CA ALA A 410 -0.10 -3.31 -17.30
C ALA A 410 -0.40 -1.95 -16.65
N ARG A 411 -1.40 -1.20 -17.14
CA ARG A 411 -1.81 0.07 -16.53
C ARG A 411 -2.30 -0.12 -15.10
N ALA A 412 -3.08 -1.16 -14.83
CA ALA A 412 -3.58 -1.46 -13.49
C ALA A 412 -2.43 -1.79 -12.51
N ALA A 413 -1.44 -2.56 -12.96
CA ALA A 413 -0.28 -2.94 -12.16
C ALA A 413 0.65 -1.75 -11.90
N LEU A 414 0.93 -0.95 -12.92
CA LEU A 414 1.69 0.31 -12.80
C LEU A 414 0.98 1.28 -11.86
N ARG A 415 -0.34 1.44 -11.99
CA ARG A 415 -1.13 2.25 -11.06
C ARG A 415 -1.03 1.72 -9.64
N ALA A 416 -1.24 0.42 -9.42
CA ALA A 416 -1.15 -0.18 -8.10
C ALA A 416 0.23 0.03 -7.48
N HIS A 417 1.30 -0.08 -8.28
CA HIS A 417 2.68 0.17 -7.84
C HIS A 417 2.91 1.64 -7.47
N ALA A 418 2.48 2.58 -8.32
CA ALA A 418 2.60 4.01 -8.08
C ALA A 418 1.82 4.50 -6.84
N LEU A 419 0.76 3.76 -6.47
CA LEU A 419 -0.08 4.05 -5.31
C LEU A 419 0.34 3.33 -4.03
N ARG A 420 1.40 2.51 -4.02
CA ARG A 420 1.82 1.79 -2.81
C ARG A 420 2.22 2.76 -1.69
N PRO A 421 2.01 2.36 -0.41
CA PRO A 421 2.63 3.06 0.70
C PRO A 421 4.14 3.03 0.55
N ARG A 422 4.81 4.08 1.04
CA ARG A 422 6.27 4.17 1.03
C ARG A 422 6.77 3.93 2.44
N HIS A 423 7.66 2.97 2.59
CA HIS A 423 8.31 2.65 3.85
C HIS A 423 9.76 3.15 3.87
N ALA A 424 10.32 3.31 5.06
CA ALA A 424 11.76 3.53 5.23
C ALA A 424 12.56 2.38 4.60
N PRO A 425 13.65 2.67 3.84
CA PRO A 425 14.53 1.61 3.36
C PRO A 425 15.09 0.82 4.57
N GLY A 426 14.82 -0.49 4.63
CA GLY A 426 15.34 -1.38 5.67
C GLY A 426 14.32 -1.96 6.65
N LEU A 427 13.01 -1.83 6.40
CA LEU A 427 11.94 -2.46 7.20
C LEU A 427 11.13 -3.54 6.45
N ASP A 428 11.59 -4.01 5.29
CA ASP A 428 11.00 -5.13 4.55
C ASP A 428 11.64 -6.49 4.92
#